data_AF-A0A4Q3EED2-F1
#
_entry.id   AF-A0A4Q3EED2-F1
#
_cell.length_a   1.000
_cell.length_b   1.000
_cell.length_c   1.000
_cell.angle_alpha   90.00
_cell.angle_beta   90.00
_cell.angle_gamma   90.00
#
_symmetry.space_group_name_H-M   'P 1'
#
loop_
_entity.id
_entity.type
_entity.pdbx_description
1 polymer ?
#
loop_
_entity_poly.entity_id
_entity_poly.type
_entity_poly.pdbx_seq_one_letter_code
_entity_poly.pdbx_strand_id
1 'polypeptide(L)' 'MSKTSKDIKCSFCGAGKQDSLMLIAGLDAHICDKCVNQANDILAEELKLRKVKSPQQSGNGPATVLKPLEIKAHL' A
#
# COMPACT_ATOMS: atom_id res chain seq x y z
N MET A 1 31.78 -0.49 27.87
CA MET A 1 31.01 0.67 27.37
C MET A 1 30.19 0.19 26.17
N SER A 2 29.01 -0.40 26.41
CA SER A 2 28.26 -1.14 25.37
C SER A 2 27.06 -0.32 24.91
N LYS A 3 27.29 0.77 24.17
CA LYS A 3 26.20 1.50 23.50
C LYS A 3 25.92 0.84 22.15
N THR A 4 25.24 -0.30 22.18
CA THR A 4 24.52 -0.80 21.00
C THR A 4 23.14 -0.16 21.00
N SER A 5 23.09 1.16 20.89
CA SER A 5 21.87 1.84 20.48
C SER A 5 21.71 1.49 19.00
N LYS A 6 21.03 0.38 18.68
CA LYS A 6 20.63 0.11 17.30
C LYS A 6 19.83 1.33 16.87
N ASP A 7 20.36 2.12 15.94
CA ASP A 7 19.71 3.33 15.46
C ASP A 7 18.36 2.94 14.85
N ILE A 8 17.31 3.11 15.64
CA ILE A 8 15.94 2.90 15.24
C ILE A 8 15.60 4.03 14.26
N LYS A 9 15.67 3.69 12.97
CA LYS A 9 15.49 4.60 11.84
C LYS A 9 14.43 4.07 10.88
N CYS A 10 13.68 4.97 10.27
CA CYS A 10 12.73 4.64 9.22
C CYS A 10 13.47 4.00 8.03
N SER A 11 13.01 2.84 7.58
CA SER A 11 13.58 2.11 6.45
C SER A 11 13.38 2.81 5.10
N PHE A 12 12.48 3.79 5.03
CA PHE A 12 12.14 4.51 3.79
C PHE A 12 12.87 5.84 3.64
N CYS A 13 12.82 6.71 4.67
CA CYS A 13 13.44 8.03 4.62
C CYS A 13 14.71 8.17 5.47
N GLY A 14 15.06 7.15 6.25
CA GLY A 14 16.24 7.17 7.13
C GLY A 14 16.09 8.01 8.40
N ALA A 15 14.95 8.68 8.60
CA ALA A 15 14.70 9.51 9.78
C ALA A 15 14.76 8.70 11.08
N GLY A 16 15.39 9.26 12.11
CA GLY A 16 15.42 8.66 13.44
C GLY A 16 14.14 8.95 14.23
N LYS A 17 14.07 8.41 15.45
CA LYS A 17 13.01 8.71 16.42
C LYS A 17 12.93 10.20 16.81
N GLN A 18 13.98 10.99 16.60
CA GLN A 18 13.99 12.41 16.92
C GLN A 18 13.39 13.30 15.81
N ASP A 19 13.41 12.83 14.56
CA ASP A 19 12.96 13.59 13.39
C ASP A 19 11.51 13.27 12.96
N SER A 20 10.89 12.30 13.65
CA SER A 20 9.54 11.81 13.41
C SER A 20 8.72 11.87 14.70
N LEU A 21 7.45 12.27 14.58
CA LEU A 21 6.52 12.29 15.72
C LEU A 21 6.16 10.87 16.14
N MET A 22 6.09 9.95 15.18
CA MET A 22 5.76 8.56 15.40
C MET A 22 6.57 7.66 14.46
N LEU A 23 7.13 6.60 15.04
CA LEU A 23 7.83 5.56 14.31
C LEU A 23 7.27 4.19 14.72
N ILE A 24 6.76 3.46 13.76
CA ILE A 24 6.12 2.15 13.92
C ILE A 24 7.18 1.08 13.67
N ALA A 25 7.37 0.16 14.62
CA ALA A 25 8.26 -0.99 14.49
C ALA A 25 7.52 -2.21 13.92
N GLY A 26 8.03 -2.78 12.84
CA GLY A 26 7.68 -4.10 12.32
C GLY A 26 8.74 -5.15 12.69
N LEU A 27 8.63 -6.35 12.11
CA LEU A 27 9.57 -7.46 12.34
C LEU A 27 11.03 -7.07 12.05
N ASP A 28 11.30 -6.67 10.80
CA ASP A 28 12.65 -6.30 10.32
C ASP A 28 12.73 -4.86 9.78
N ALA A 29 11.66 -4.06 9.91
CA ALA A 29 11.56 -2.73 9.32
C ALA A 29 10.85 -1.74 10.24
N HIS A 30 11.14 -0.45 10.05
CA HIS A 30 10.46 0.63 10.77
C HIS A 30 9.94 1.65 9.78
N ILE A 31 8.76 2.21 10.03
CA ILE A 31 8.14 3.23 9.17
C ILE A 31 7.69 4.43 10.01
N CYS A 32 7.95 5.65 9.53
CA CYS A 32 7.51 6.87 10.20
C CYS A 32 6.18 7.39 9.66
N ASP A 33 5.52 8.24 10.44
CA ASP A 33 4.29 8.96 10.10
C ASP A 33 4.37 9.66 8.73
N LYS A 34 5.49 10.32 8.42
CA LYS A 34 5.70 11.04 7.15
C LYS A 34 5.64 10.10 5.95
N CYS A 35 6.29 8.94 6.04
CA CYS A 35 6.29 7.95 4.96
C CYS A 35 4.92 7.28 4.79
N VAL A 36 4.18 7.05 5.87
CA VAL A 36 2.80 6.54 5.81
C VAL A 36 1.90 7.53 5.07
N ASN A 37 1.97 8.81 5.38
CA ASN A 37 1.16 9.83 4.72
C ASN A 37 1.48 9.94 3.22
N GLN A 38 2.76 10.01 2.87
CA GLN A 38 3.18 10.04 1.45
C GLN A 38 2.71 8.80 0.69
N ALA A 39 2.82 7.61 1.28
CA ALA A 39 2.33 6.39 0.67
C ALA A 39 0.80 6.42 0.47
N ASN A 40 0.06 6.96 1.44
CA ASN A 40 -1.39 7.08 1.33
C ASN A 40 -1.81 8.06 0.24
N ASP A 41 -1.10 9.17 0.07
CA ASP A 41 -1.36 10.16 -0.98
C ASP A 41 -1.13 9.55 -2.37
N ILE A 42 -0.01 8.83 -2.56
CA ILE A 42 0.29 8.12 -3.80
C ILE A 42 -0.80 7.07 -4.09
N LEU A 43 -1.21 6.28 -3.10
CA LEU A 43 -2.28 5.29 -3.26
C LEU A 43 -3.61 5.94 -3.63
N ALA A 44 -3.95 7.07 -3.01
CA ALA A 44 -5.18 7.80 -3.31
C ALA A 44 -5.17 8.35 -4.75
N GLU A 45 -4.04 8.83 -5.25
CA GLU A 45 -3.89 9.29 -6.63
C GLU A 45 -4.00 8.14 -7.63
N GLU A 46 -3.33 7.01 -7.38
CA GLU A 46 -3.41 5.80 -8.19
C GLU A 46 -4.86 5.27 -8.27
N LEU A 47 -5.57 5.24 -7.14
CA LEU A 47 -6.98 4.81 -7.11
C LEU A 47 -7.90 5.77 -7.87
N LYS A 48 -7.62 7.08 -7.86
CA LYS A 48 -8.36 8.06 -8.67
C LYS A 48 -8.09 7.85 -10.17
N LEU A 49 -6.84 7.63 -10.56
CA LEU A 49 -6.46 7.37 -11.96
C LEU A 49 -7.09 6.07 -12.48
N ARG A 50 -7.16 5.02 -11.66
CA ARG A 50 -7.87 3.76 -11.99
C ARG A 50 -9.37 3.94 -12.17
N LYS A 51 -10.01 4.89 -11.49
CA LYS A 51 -11.44 5.22 -11.71
C LYS A 51 -11.69 5.95 -13.03
N VAL A 52 -10.70 6.67 -13.56
CA VAL A 52 -10.82 7.44 -14.82
C VAL A 52 -10.51 6.57 -16.05
N LYS A 53 -9.65 5.55 -15.91
CA LYS A 53 -9.29 4.62 -16.98
C LYS A 53 -10.14 3.34 -16.93
N SER A 54 -11.43 3.44 -17.22
CA SER A 54 -12.35 2.30 -17.51
C SER A 54 -12.53 1.25 -16.39
N PRO A 55 -13.75 0.71 -16.16
CA PRO A 55 -14.00 -0.29 -15.13
C PRO A 55 -13.49 -1.71 -15.46
N GLN A 56 -12.47 -1.86 -16.31
CA GLN A 56 -12.00 -3.16 -16.74
C GLN A 56 -10.47 -3.19 -16.71
N GLN A 57 -9.94 -4.17 -15.98
CA GLN A 57 -8.54 -4.64 -15.94
C GLN A 57 -7.69 -4.12 -14.77
N SER A 58 -7.85 -4.77 -13.60
CA SER A 58 -6.77 -5.60 -13.05
C SER A 58 -7.32 -6.54 -11.98
N GLY A 59 -6.96 -7.82 -12.05
CA GLY A 59 -7.56 -8.93 -11.31
C GLY A 59 -7.43 -8.82 -9.78
N ASN A 60 -8.59 -8.87 -9.12
CA ASN A 60 -8.91 -9.57 -7.86
C ASN A 60 -10.28 -9.07 -7.32
N GLY A 61 -11.29 -9.11 -8.18
CA GLY A 61 -12.71 -9.08 -7.79
C GLY A 61 -13.34 -10.42 -8.19
N PRO A 62 -14.45 -10.85 -7.56
CA PRO A 62 -15.05 -12.13 -7.90
C PRO A 62 -15.37 -12.10 -9.39
N ALA A 63 -14.78 -13.02 -10.15
CA ALA A 63 -15.15 -13.21 -11.53
C ALA A 63 -16.66 -13.45 -11.53
N THR A 64 -17.44 -12.50 -12.02
CA THR A 64 -18.83 -12.73 -12.40
C THR A 64 -18.79 -13.62 -13.64
N VAL A 65 -18.51 -14.89 -13.40
CA VAL A 65 -18.66 -15.96 -14.38
C VAL A 65 -20.16 -16.04 -14.63
N LEU A 66 -20.57 -15.76 -15.87
CA LEU A 66 -21.95 -15.90 -16.29
C LEU A 66 -22.41 -17.34 -16.04
N LYS A 67 -23.68 -17.52 -15.65
CA LYS A 67 -24.20 -18.87 -15.48
C LYS A 67 -24.16 -19.59 -16.84
N PRO A 68 -23.96 -20.91 -16.88
CA PRO A 68 -23.95 -21.68 -18.14
C PRO A 68 -25.18 -21.42 -19.04
N LEU A 69 -26.33 -21.07 -18.44
CA LEU A 69 -27.54 -20.67 -19.14
C LEU A 69 -27.40 -19.36 -19.93
N GLU A 70 -26.70 -18.37 -19.38
CA GLU A 70 -26.48 -17.06 -20.00
C GLU A 70 -25.46 -17.17 -21.13
N ILE A 71 -24.44 -18.03 -20.97
CA ILE A 71 -23.45 -18.31 -22.03
C ILE A 71 -24.14 -18.91 -23.27
N LYS A 72 -25.13 -19.79 -23.07
CA LYS A 72 -25.89 -20.41 -24.16
C LYS A 72 -26.78 -19.42 -24.92
N ALA A 73 -27.19 -18.30 -24.32
CA ALA A 73 -28.01 -17.30 -25.00
C ALA A 73 -27.21 -16.42 -25.98
N HIS A 74 -25.88 -16.42 -25.85
CA HIS A 74 -24.96 -15.60 -26.66
C HIS A 74 -24.13 -16.41 -27.66
N LEU A 75 -24.38 -17.72 -27.79
CA LEU A 75 -23.78 -18.64 -28.77
C LEU A 75 -24.87 -19.19 -29.69
#